data_AF-H2C5B7-F1
#
_entry.id   AF-H2C5B7-F1
#
_cell.length_a   1.000
_cell.length_b   1.000
_cell.length_c   1.000
_cell.angle_alpha   90.00
_cell.angle_beta   90.00
_cell.angle_gamma   90.00
#
_symmetry.space_group_name_H-M   'P 1'
#
loop_
_entity.id
_entity.type
_entity.pdbx_description
1 polymer ?
#
loop_
_entity_poly.entity_id
_entity_poly.type
_entity_poly.pdbx_seq_one_letter_code
_entity_poly.pdbx_strand_id
1 'polypeptide(L)'
;MLKSYDAGWELHKRFYESIHKFLNNGANIILVENSEGSNEKDFIGFIQKGGLKYVKTIHPALNDIAEALYINIKGLDLNFGISKVIKNIPYSIYRLAFLIGLRTYEPAIKNVSFYSKFYFILSRYS
;
A
#
# COMPACT_ATOMS: atom_id res chain seq x y z
N MET A 1 -2.52 -3.80 -17.75
CA MET A 1 -1.11 -3.97 -18.14
C MET A 1 -0.44 -5.18 -17.45
N LEU A 2 -0.69 -5.49 -16.17
CA LEU A 2 -0.11 -6.69 -15.54
C LEU A 2 -0.66 -8.02 -16.12
N LYS A 3 -1.99 -8.11 -16.32
CA LYS A 3 -2.66 -9.26 -16.95
C LYS A 3 -2.17 -9.59 -18.36
N SER A 4 -1.63 -8.62 -19.09
CA SER A 4 -1.10 -8.82 -20.44
C SER A 4 0.35 -9.35 -20.44
N TYR A 5 1.10 -9.17 -19.35
CA TYR A 5 2.46 -9.70 -19.21
C TYR A 5 2.52 -10.98 -18.37
N ASP A 6 1.51 -11.26 -17.55
CA ASP A 6 1.35 -12.51 -16.80
C ASP A 6 0.04 -13.21 -17.15
N ALA A 7 0.00 -13.80 -18.35
CA ALA A 7 -1.17 -14.53 -18.82
C ALA A 7 -1.53 -15.65 -17.84
N GLY A 8 -2.77 -15.64 -17.35
CA GLY A 8 -3.25 -16.65 -16.40
C GLY A 8 -2.68 -16.54 -14.98
N TRP A 9 -1.96 -15.47 -14.65
CA TRP A 9 -1.34 -15.25 -13.33
C TRP A 9 -0.23 -16.24 -12.96
N GLU A 10 0.45 -16.84 -13.93
CA GLU A 10 1.44 -17.89 -13.69
C GLU A 10 2.67 -17.41 -12.91
N LEU A 11 3.17 -16.20 -13.18
CA LEU A 11 4.26 -15.61 -12.42
C LEU A 11 3.84 -15.32 -10.98
N HIS A 12 2.65 -14.73 -10.78
CA HIS A 12 2.14 -14.46 -9.43
C HIS A 12 1.94 -15.76 -8.65
N LYS A 13 1.29 -16.76 -9.24
CA LYS A 13 1.13 -18.09 -8.62
C LYS A 13 2.47 -18.64 -8.17
N ARG A 14 3.47 -18.68 -9.06
CA ARG A 14 4.82 -19.17 -8.72
C ARG A 14 5.47 -18.38 -7.58
N PHE A 15 5.34 -17.06 -7.58
CA PHE A 15 5.87 -16.22 -6.50
C PHE A 15 5.18 -16.53 -5.16
N TYR A 16 3.85 -16.44 -5.11
CA TYR A 16 3.08 -16.66 -3.90
C TYR A 16 3.18 -18.10 -3.37
N GLU A 17 3.24 -19.08 -4.26
CA GLU A 17 3.37 -20.49 -3.89
C GLU A 17 4.77 -20.85 -3.40
N SER A 18 5.80 -20.08 -3.75
CA SER A 18 7.20 -20.39 -3.39
C SER A 18 7.78 -19.51 -2.27
N ILE A 19 7.15 -18.39 -1.93
CA ILE A 19 7.69 -17.43 -0.96
C ILE A 19 7.98 -18.05 0.42
N HIS A 20 7.21 -19.05 0.84
CA HIS A 20 7.39 -19.74 2.12
C HIS A 20 8.80 -20.34 2.30
N LYS A 21 9.46 -20.71 1.21
CA LYS A 21 10.82 -21.29 1.23
C LYS A 21 11.87 -20.31 1.77
N PHE A 22 11.55 -19.02 1.82
CA PHE A 22 12.44 -17.95 2.26
C PHE A 22 12.06 -17.40 3.63
N LEU A 23 11.13 -18.04 4.34
CA LEU A 23 10.59 -17.54 5.60
C LEU A 23 10.93 -18.45 6.76
N ASN A 24 11.23 -17.83 7.89
CA ASN A 24 11.30 -18.54 9.17
C ASN A 24 9.90 -18.88 9.65
N ASN A 25 9.76 -20.01 10.34
CA ASN A 25 8.50 -20.37 10.97
C ASN A 25 8.03 -19.24 11.91
N GLY A 26 6.77 -18.85 11.78
CA GLY A 26 6.17 -17.73 12.52
C GLY A 26 6.32 -16.36 11.87
N ALA A 27 6.98 -16.23 10.71
CA ALA A 27 7.17 -14.95 10.02
C ALA A 27 5.85 -14.29 9.61
N ASN A 28 5.79 -12.96 9.74
CA ASN A 28 4.69 -12.15 9.20
C ASN A 28 5.12 -11.52 7.88
N ILE A 29 4.20 -11.46 6.92
CA ILE A 29 4.43 -10.89 5.59
C ILE A 29 3.32 -9.90 5.29
N ILE A 30 3.72 -8.77 4.71
CA ILE A 30 2.81 -7.79 4.14
C ILE A 30 3.04 -7.78 2.63
N LEU A 31 1.98 -8.04 1.88
CA LEU A 31 1.98 -8.04 0.42
C LEU A 31 1.17 -6.85 -0.07
N VAL A 32 1.68 -6.10 -1.03
CA VAL A 32 1.04 -4.89 -1.56
C VAL A 32 0.55 -5.17 -2.96
N GLU A 33 -0.73 -4.96 -3.21
CA GLU A 33 -1.35 -5.19 -4.50
C GLU A 33 -2.23 -4.01 -4.92
N ASN A 34 -2.51 -3.91 -6.22
CA ASN A 34 -3.33 -2.85 -6.82
C ASN A 34 -4.72 -3.37 -7.19
N SER A 35 -5.77 -2.72 -6.67
CA SER A 35 -7.19 -3.04 -6.88
C SER A 35 -7.69 -2.78 -8.30
N GLU A 36 -7.01 -1.96 -9.11
CA GLU A 36 -7.39 -1.70 -10.51
C GLU A 36 -7.07 -2.88 -11.43
N GLY A 37 -6.12 -3.73 -11.06
CA GLY A 37 -5.68 -4.86 -11.86
C GLY A 37 -6.22 -6.21 -11.41
N SER A 38 -6.73 -6.30 -10.19
CA SER A 38 -6.83 -7.57 -9.46
C SER A 38 -7.81 -7.50 -8.29
N ASN A 39 -8.30 -8.65 -7.83
CA ASN A 39 -9.09 -8.74 -6.61
C ASN A 39 -8.29 -9.40 -5.50
N GLU A 40 -8.44 -8.92 -4.26
CA GLU A 40 -7.79 -9.51 -3.08
C GLU A 40 -8.04 -11.03 -2.96
N LYS A 41 -9.22 -11.51 -3.37
CA LYS A 41 -9.59 -12.93 -3.34
C LYS A 41 -8.72 -13.79 -4.25
N ASP A 42 -8.23 -13.24 -5.37
CA ASP A 42 -7.37 -13.97 -6.30
C ASP A 42 -6.05 -14.35 -5.61
N PHE A 43 -5.46 -13.41 -4.87
CA PHE A 43 -4.19 -13.63 -4.17
C PHE A 43 -4.33 -14.42 -2.89
N ILE A 44 -5.43 -14.27 -2.15
CA ILE A 44 -5.66 -15.08 -0.93
C ILE A 44 -5.56 -16.57 -1.27
N GLY A 45 -6.11 -16.99 -2.41
CA GLY A 45 -5.99 -18.38 -2.88
C GLY A 45 -4.55 -18.80 -3.15
N PHE A 46 -3.74 -17.95 -3.78
CA PHE A 46 -2.33 -18.27 -4.08
C PHE A 46 -1.48 -18.31 -2.80
N ILE A 47 -1.70 -17.37 -1.89
CA ILE A 47 -1.05 -17.28 -0.57
C ILE A 47 -1.30 -18.56 0.23
N GLN A 48 -2.56 -19.00 0.30
CA GLN A 48 -2.95 -20.21 1.03
C GLN A 48 -2.35 -21.47 0.40
N LYS A 49 -2.34 -21.59 -0.94
CA LYS A 49 -1.66 -22.69 -1.64
C LYS A 49 -0.16 -22.71 -1.38
N GLY A 50 0.45 -21.54 -1.21
CA GLY A 50 1.85 -21.38 -0.83
C GLY A 50 2.18 -21.69 0.63
N GLY A 51 1.23 -22.18 1.44
CA GLY A 51 1.46 -22.52 2.84
C GLY A 51 1.42 -21.34 3.80
N LEU A 52 0.95 -20.17 3.36
CA LEU A 52 0.75 -19.01 4.22
C LEU A 52 -0.68 -18.94 4.72
N LYS A 53 -0.84 -18.50 5.98
CA LYS A 53 -2.14 -18.20 6.57
C LYS A 53 -2.51 -16.75 6.32
N TYR A 54 -3.65 -16.53 5.67
CA TYR A 54 -4.27 -15.22 5.57
C TYR A 54 -4.68 -14.72 6.97
N VAL A 55 -4.36 -13.46 7.27
CA VAL A 55 -4.75 -12.80 8.53
C VAL A 55 -5.83 -11.76 8.27
N LYS A 56 -5.55 -10.77 7.42
CA LYS A 56 -6.49 -9.72 7.02
C LYS A 56 -6.00 -8.97 5.79
N THR A 57 -6.93 -8.36 5.07
CA THR A 57 -6.65 -7.30 4.10
C THR A 57 -6.83 -5.93 4.77
N ILE A 58 -5.92 -5.01 4.50
CA ILE A 58 -5.92 -3.64 5.00
C ILE A 58 -6.06 -2.70 3.80
N HIS A 59 -7.08 -1.87 3.84
CA HIS A 59 -7.31 -0.80 2.86
C HIS A 59 -6.93 0.53 3.50
N PRO A 60 -6.07 1.35 2.86
CA PRO A 60 -5.66 2.64 3.41
C PRO A 60 -6.87 3.55 3.68
N ALA A 61 -7.01 3.98 4.92
CA ALA A 61 -7.93 5.04 5.27
C ALA A 61 -7.32 6.41 4.91
N LEU A 62 -8.17 7.45 4.87
CA LEU A 62 -7.71 8.82 4.60
C LEU A 62 -6.62 9.29 5.57
N ASN A 63 -6.70 8.90 6.85
CA ASN A 63 -5.68 9.25 7.83
C ASN A 63 -4.34 8.56 7.56
N ASP A 64 -4.37 7.30 7.10
CA ASP A 64 -3.16 6.54 6.76
C ASP A 64 -2.44 7.19 5.57
N ILE A 65 -3.22 7.62 4.56
CA ILE A 65 -2.68 8.34 3.39
C ILE A 65 -2.08 9.69 3.81
N ALA A 66 -2.77 10.45 4.66
CA ALA A 66 -2.26 11.70 5.19
C ALA A 66 -0.95 11.50 5.96
N GLU A 67 -0.89 10.48 6.82
CA GLU A 67 0.31 10.15 7.59
C GLU A 67 1.47 9.73 6.70
N ALA A 68 1.23 8.86 5.70
CA ALA A 68 2.25 8.46 4.75
C ALA A 68 2.81 9.66 3.98
N LEU A 69 1.97 10.59 3.52
CA LEU A 69 2.40 11.81 2.86
C LEU A 69 3.17 12.74 3.81
N TYR A 70 2.76 12.85 5.06
CA TYR A 70 3.47 13.63 6.07
C TYR A 70 4.87 13.08 6.35
N ILE A 71 5.01 11.76 6.52
CA ILE A 71 6.29 11.09 6.68
C ILE A 71 7.17 11.33 5.45
N ASN A 72 6.61 11.19 4.25
CA ASN A 72 7.34 11.49 3.01
C ASN A 72 7.82 12.94 2.97
N ILE A 73 6.98 13.92 3.29
CA ILE A 73 7.34 15.34 3.33
C ILE A 73 8.48 15.62 4.33
N LYS A 74 8.50 14.91 5.46
CA LYS A 74 9.51 15.05 6.53
C LYS A 74 10.81 14.31 6.21
N GLY A 75 10.71 13.12 5.62
CA GLY A 75 11.83 12.22 5.37
C GLY A 75 12.49 12.39 4.01
N LEU A 76 11.79 12.97 3.03
CA LEU A 76 12.38 13.31 1.75
C LEU A 76 13.27 14.56 1.91
N ASP A 77 14.58 14.34 1.82
CA ASP A 77 15.57 15.38 1.50
C ASP A 77 15.42 15.89 0.04
N LEU A 78 14.17 15.89 -0.46
CA LEU A 78 13.79 16.61 -1.67
C LEU A 78 13.84 18.10 -1.32
N ASN A 79 15.01 18.69 -1.54
CA ASN A 79 15.21 20.14 -1.52
C ASN A 79 14.56 20.84 -2.72
N PHE A 80 13.76 20.14 -3.52
CA PHE A 80 13.02 20.69 -4.65
C PHE A 80 11.51 20.77 -4.34
N GLY A 81 11.02 22.00 -4.26
CA GLY A 81 9.59 22.33 -4.39
C GLY A 81 8.75 22.32 -3.10
N ILE A 82 9.20 21.74 -1.99
CA ILE A 82 8.46 21.75 -0.72
C ILE A 82 9.06 22.81 0.21
N SER A 83 8.25 23.80 0.61
CA SER A 83 8.71 24.91 1.44
C SER A 83 9.15 24.44 2.83
N LYS A 84 10.16 25.11 3.41
CA LYS A 84 10.61 24.89 4.80
C LYS A 84 9.46 25.03 5.81
N VAL A 85 8.45 25.85 5.48
CA VAL A 85 7.25 26.03 6.31
C VAL A 85 6.51 24.70 6.43
N ILE A 86 6.17 24.06 5.31
CA ILE A 86 5.43 22.78 5.29
C ILE A 86 6.22 21.69 6.02
N LYS A 87 7.56 21.64 5.85
CA LYS A 87 8.44 20.70 6.56
C LYS A 87 8.42 20.87 8.08
N ASN A 88 7.99 22.00 8.63
CA ASN A 88 7.95 22.26 10.08
C ASN A 88 6.54 22.21 10.69
N ILE A 89 5.50 22.00 9.88
CA ILE A 89 4.13 21.92 10.38
C ILE A 89 3.97 20.64 11.26
N PRO A 90 3.37 20.74 12.45
CA PRO A 90 2.96 19.59 13.26
C PRO A 90 1.93 18.70 12.55
N TYR A 91 1.97 17.38 12.79
CA TYR A 91 1.07 16.44 12.11
C TYR A 91 -0.41 16.79 12.27
N SER A 92 -0.84 17.26 13.44
CA SER A 92 -2.23 17.66 13.68
C SER A 92 -2.71 18.77 12.73
N ILE A 93 -1.87 19.77 12.50
CA ILE A 93 -2.17 20.89 11.59
C ILE A 93 -2.12 20.41 10.14
N TYR A 94 -1.10 19.61 9.77
CA TYR A 94 -1.00 19.02 8.44
C TYR A 94 -2.23 18.16 8.11
N ARG A 95 -2.64 17.29 9.04
CA ARG A 95 -3.80 16.41 8.90
C ARG A 95 -5.06 17.23 8.67
N LEU A 96 -5.29 18.28 9.45
CA LEU A 96 -6.44 19.17 9.25
C LEU A 96 -6.40 19.82 7.86
N ALA A 97 -5.26 20.37 7.46
CA ALA A 97 -5.07 20.98 6.14
C ALA A 97 -5.29 19.98 5.00
N PHE A 98 -4.81 18.74 5.15
CA PHE A 98 -5.01 17.66 4.19
C PHE A 98 -6.49 17.28 4.05
N LEU A 99 -7.20 17.10 5.16
CA LEU A 99 -8.62 16.75 5.16
C LEU A 99 -9.50 17.84 4.55
N ILE A 100 -9.16 19.12 4.81
CA ILE A 100 -9.82 20.26 4.17
C ILE A 100 -9.47 20.30 2.67
N GLY A 101 -8.18 20.20 2.35
CA GLY A 101 -7.68 20.24 0.98
C GLY A 101 -8.20 19.10 0.12
N LEU A 102 -8.46 17.92 0.68
CA LEU A 102 -9.09 16.82 -0.06
C LEU A 102 -10.46 17.17 -0.64
N ARG A 103 -11.17 18.14 -0.05
CA ARG A 103 -12.48 18.56 -0.54
C ARG A 103 -12.41 19.56 -1.69
N THR A 104 -11.28 20.25 -1.87
CA THR A 104 -11.21 21.46 -2.71
C THR A 104 -9.94 21.57 -3.57
N TYR A 105 -8.92 20.74 -3.33
CA TYR A 105 -7.60 20.85 -3.95
C TYR A 105 -7.27 19.61 -4.79
N GLU A 106 -7.16 19.78 -6.11
CA GLU A 106 -6.97 18.66 -7.04
C GLU A 106 -5.77 17.77 -6.72
N PRO A 107 -4.58 18.28 -6.36
CA PRO A 107 -3.45 17.41 -6.04
C PRO A 107 -3.71 16.53 -4.81
N ALA A 108 -4.44 17.01 -3.80
CA ALA A 108 -4.82 16.18 -2.65
C ALA A 108 -5.79 15.05 -3.08
N ILE A 109 -6.76 15.38 -3.93
CA ILE A 109 -7.71 14.40 -4.50
C ILE A 109 -6.97 13.35 -5.33
N LYS A 110 -6.03 13.76 -6.18
CA LYS A 110 -5.21 12.85 -7.01
C LYS A 110 -4.36 11.92 -6.15
N ASN A 111 -3.73 12.43 -5.08
CA ASN A 111 -2.97 11.59 -4.16
C ASN A 111 -3.87 10.56 -3.47
N VAL A 112 -5.02 10.97 -2.92
CA VAL A 112 -5.96 10.03 -2.31
C VAL A 112 -6.42 8.98 -3.31
N SER A 113 -6.85 9.41 -4.51
CA SER A 113 -7.24 8.50 -5.58
C SER A 113 -6.14 7.51 -5.95
N PHE A 114 -4.87 7.94 -5.95
CA PHE A 114 -3.74 7.06 -6.21
C PHE A 114 -3.50 6.05 -5.09
N TYR A 115 -3.39 6.50 -3.84
CA TYR A 115 -3.08 5.61 -2.72
C TYR A 115 -4.23 4.65 -2.37
N SER A 116 -5.49 5.04 -2.59
CA SER A 116 -6.66 4.18 -2.41
C SER A 116 -6.72 3.00 -3.39
N LYS A 117 -5.86 2.96 -4.40
CA LYS A 117 -5.75 1.82 -5.32
C LYS A 117 -4.99 0.65 -4.71
N PHE A 118 -4.22 0.89 -3.66
CA PHE A 118 -3.41 -0.16 -3.04
C PHE A 118 -4.16 -0.78 -1.87
N TYR A 119 -3.96 -2.08 -1.69
CA TYR A 119 -4.35 -2.79 -0.48
C TYR A 119 -3.21 -3.70 -0.03
N PHE A 120 -3.23 -4.02 1.26
CA PHE A 120 -2.18 -4.79 1.90
C PHE A 120 -2.76 -6.10 2.43
N ILE A 121 -2.21 -7.22 1.99
CA ILE A 121 -2.58 -8.53 2.55
C ILE A 121 -1.56 -8.87 3.64
N LEU A 122 -2.02 -8.94 4.88
CA LEU A 122 -1.24 -9.47 6.00
C LEU A 122 -1.40 -10.98 6.04
N SER A 123 -0.27 -11.70 6.03
CA SER A 123 -0.22 -13.15 6.12
C SER A 123 0.87 -13.61 7.07
N ARG A 124 0.77 -14.86 7.53
CA ARG A 124 1.71 -15.47 8.45
C ARG A 124 2.14 -16.85 7.98
N TYR A 125 3.43 -17.13 8.05
CA TYR A 125 3.98 -18.47 7.85
C TYR A 125 3.97 -19.22 9.18
N SER A 126 3.47 -20.46 9.17
CA SER A 126 3.33 -21.30 10.38
C SER A 126 3.51 -22.77 10.06
#